data_AF-A0A085VJR2-F1
#
_entry.id   AF-A0A085VJR2-F1
#
_cell.length_a   1.000
_cell.length_b   1.000
_cell.length_c   1.000
_cell.angle_alpha   90.00
_cell.angle_beta   90.00
_cell.angle_gamma   90.00
#
_symmetry.space_group_name_H-M   'P 1'
#
loop_
_entity.id
_entity.type
_entity.pdbx_description
1 polymer ?
#
loop_
_entity_poly.entity_id
_entity_poly.type
_entity_poly.pdbx_seq_one_letter_code
_entity_poly.pdbx_strand_id
1 'polypeptide(L)'
;MIHLRLDSRLLAEEGRYELGYRATNSVNGVYDDSPTTPLLIDRAPPGAPLMAQIIFANASFGEVLKGRIPSYSGLALGDYIQTVCNGTAGPAYRVRAENLSTTPIEISFTKELMEGLFSDKVNITYHVTDRAGNRSLLAQSAELTIQR
;
A
#
# COMPACT_ATOMS: atom_id res chain seq x y z
N MET A 1 15.03 24.85 -25.00
CA MET A 1 14.79 23.91 -23.88
C MET A 1 15.36 22.56 -24.30
N ILE A 2 16.21 21.95 -23.48
CA ILE A 2 16.80 20.62 -23.77
C ILE A 2 15.96 19.58 -23.02
N HIS A 3 15.55 18.52 -23.73
CA HIS A 3 14.87 17.37 -23.13
C HIS A 3 15.81 16.17 -23.15
N LEU A 4 16.10 15.63 -21.97
CA LEU A 4 16.86 14.40 -21.81
C LEU A 4 15.88 13.27 -21.47
N ARG A 5 16.07 12.11 -22.10
CA ARG A 5 15.26 10.92 -21.83
C ARG A 5 16.13 9.85 -21.20
N LEU A 6 15.75 9.42 -20.00
CA LEU A 6 16.34 8.26 -19.35
C LEU A 6 15.65 6.99 -19.86
N ASP A 7 16.44 6.01 -20.27
CA ASP A 7 15.91 4.67 -20.58
C ASP A 7 15.52 3.98 -19.28
N SER A 8 14.25 3.59 -19.15
CA SER A 8 13.72 2.95 -17.94
C SER A 8 14.40 1.61 -17.63
N ARG A 9 15.05 0.96 -18.61
CA ARG A 9 15.83 -0.26 -18.38
C ARG A 9 17.02 -0.05 -17.44
N LEU A 10 17.52 1.18 -17.34
CA LEU A 10 18.58 1.53 -16.39
C LEU A 10 18.08 1.57 -14.93
N LEU A 11 16.76 1.56 -14.74
CA LEU A 11 16.07 1.54 -13.45
C LEU A 11 15.28 0.24 -13.26
N ALA A 12 15.69 -0.83 -13.96
CA ALA A 12 14.99 -2.11 -13.92
C ALA A 12 15.18 -2.85 -12.58
N GLU A 13 16.30 -2.62 -11.90
CA GLU A 13 16.63 -3.29 -10.65
C GLU A 13 16.23 -2.43 -9.43
N GLU A 14 15.97 -3.12 -8.32
CA GLU A 14 15.72 -2.48 -7.03
C GLU A 14 16.99 -1.79 -6.51
N GLY A 15 16.82 -0.61 -5.92
CA GLY A 15 17.92 0.09 -5.27
C GLY A 15 17.87 1.60 -5.37
N ARG A 16 18.99 2.21 -4.99
CA ARG A 16 19.20 3.65 -5.00
C ARG A 16 20.09 4.03 -6.18
N TYR A 17 19.60 4.96 -6.98
CA TYR A 17 20.29 5.54 -8.12
C TYR A 17 20.45 7.05 -7.93
N GLU A 18 21.34 7.63 -8.72
CA GLU A 18 21.53 9.08 -8.78
C GLU A 18 21.36 9.54 -10.22
N LEU A 19 20.49 10.53 -10.42
CA LEU A 19 20.24 11.13 -11.72
C LEU A 19 20.94 12.49 -11.80
N GLY A 20 21.85 12.63 -12.76
CA GLY A 20 22.48 13.89 -13.14
C GLY A 20 22.75 13.92 -14.64
N TYR A 21 23.28 15.03 -15.13
CA TYR A 21 23.73 15.18 -16.51
C TYR A 21 25.11 15.82 -16.57
N ARG A 22 25.86 15.50 -17.63
CA ARG A 22 27.14 16.13 -17.96
C ARG A 22 26.97 16.98 -19.22
N ALA A 23 27.36 18.24 -19.17
CA ALA A 23 27.47 19.10 -20.33
C ALA A 23 28.93 19.16 -20.77
N THR A 24 29.23 18.76 -22.00
CA THR A 24 30.59 18.76 -22.55
C THR A 24 30.69 19.71 -23.73
N ASN A 25 31.71 20.56 -23.72
CA ASN A 25 32.06 21.41 -24.85
C ASN A 25 32.65 20.54 -25.97
N SER A 26 32.03 20.57 -27.15
CA SER A 26 32.41 19.73 -28.29
C SER A 26 33.73 20.14 -28.96
N VAL A 27 34.25 21.34 -28.68
CA VAL A 27 35.49 21.87 -29.29
C VAL A 27 36.72 21.53 -28.47
N ASN A 28 36.64 21.72 -27.14
CA ASN A 28 37.80 21.57 -26.25
C ASN A 28 37.64 20.45 -25.19
N GLY A 29 36.50 19.77 -25.14
CA GLY A 29 36.24 18.64 -24.24
C GLY A 29 36.04 19.02 -22.78
N VAL A 30 36.09 20.31 -22.41
CA VAL A 30 35.80 20.76 -21.04
C VAL A 30 34.34 20.43 -20.72
N TYR A 31 34.11 19.87 -19.54
CA TYR A 31 32.77 19.50 -19.10
C TYR A 31 32.44 20.05 -17.72
N ASP A 32 31.15 20.11 -17.44
CA ASP A 32 30.60 20.38 -16.12
C ASP A 32 29.47 19.39 -15.81
N ASP A 33 29.39 18.98 -14.55
CA ASP A 33 28.42 18.00 -14.06
C ASP A 33 27.31 18.72 -13.28
N SER A 34 26.06 18.33 -13.49
CA SER A 34 24.95 18.85 -12.69
C SER A 34 24.95 18.29 -11.26
N PRO A 35 24.26 18.95 -10.32
CA PRO A 35 23.83 18.28 -9.09
C PRO A 35 23.05 16.98 -9.40
N THR A 36 23.13 16.00 -8.53
CA THR A 36 22.38 14.75 -8.66
C THR A 36 21.08 14.77 -7.87
N THR A 37 20.07 14.05 -8.37
CA THR A 37 18.80 13.79 -7.67
C THR A 37 18.72 12.29 -7.35
N PRO A 38 18.44 11.89 -6.09
CA PRO A 38 18.30 10.48 -5.76
C PRO A 38 17.01 9.91 -6.37
N LEU A 39 17.12 8.73 -6.96
CA LEU A 39 16.00 7.90 -7.39
C LEU A 39 15.99 6.62 -6.56
N LEU A 40 14.85 6.31 -5.95
CA LEU A 40 14.65 5.06 -5.21
C LEU A 40 13.71 4.18 -6.04
N ILE A 41 14.22 3.03 -6.46
CA ILE A 41 13.44 2.00 -7.13
C ILE A 41 13.11 0.94 -6.09
N ASP A 42 11.83 0.90 -5.74
CA ASP A 42 11.27 -0.08 -4.82
C ASP A 42 10.29 -0.93 -5.61
N ARG A 43 10.54 -2.24 -5.64
CA ARG A 43 9.73 -3.22 -6.38
C ARG A 43 9.18 -4.30 -5.47
N ALA A 44 9.41 -4.19 -4.16
CA ALA A 44 9.08 -5.20 -3.19
C ALA A 44 7.64 -4.98 -2.68
N PRO A 45 6.68 -5.88 -2.97
CA PRO A 45 5.34 -5.74 -2.42
C PRO A 45 5.35 -5.82 -0.89
N PRO A 46 4.55 -4.99 -0.21
CA PRO A 46 4.42 -5.09 1.24
C PRO A 46 3.80 -6.43 1.63
N GLY A 47 4.23 -6.97 2.77
CA GLY A 47 3.62 -8.13 3.41
C GLY A 47 3.79 -9.48 2.71
N ALA A 48 4.67 -9.59 1.72
CA ALA A 48 5.06 -10.88 1.18
C ALA A 48 5.85 -11.74 2.20
N PRO A 49 5.74 -13.08 2.17
CA PRO A 49 4.96 -13.90 1.23
C PRO A 49 3.50 -14.12 1.66
N LEU A 50 3.07 -13.65 2.84
CA LEU A 50 1.75 -13.92 3.39
C LEU A 50 1.20 -12.73 4.17
N MET A 51 -0.08 -12.42 3.90
CA MET A 51 -0.83 -11.39 4.58
C MET A 51 -1.85 -11.99 5.55
N ALA A 52 -1.75 -11.61 6.83
CA ALA A 52 -2.63 -12.09 7.89
C ALA A 52 -4.05 -11.52 7.74
N GLN A 53 -5.06 -12.31 8.12
CA GLN A 53 -6.46 -11.87 8.09
C GLN A 53 -6.73 -10.65 8.99
N ILE A 54 -7.81 -9.93 8.68
CA ILE A 54 -8.35 -8.91 9.61
C ILE A 54 -8.85 -9.60 10.88
N ILE A 55 -8.57 -8.98 12.03
CA ILE A 55 -9.02 -9.45 13.34
C ILE A 55 -10.24 -8.63 13.76
N PHE A 56 -11.35 -9.31 14.06
CA PHE A 56 -12.55 -8.72 14.62
C PHE A 56 -12.69 -9.17 16.08
N ALA A 57 -12.58 -8.25 17.04
CA ALA A 57 -12.58 -8.59 18.47
C ALA A 57 -13.98 -8.99 18.99
N ASN A 58 -15.02 -8.32 18.51
CA ASN A 58 -16.42 -8.66 18.78
C ASN A 58 -17.20 -8.56 17.47
N ALA A 59 -17.81 -9.67 17.04
CA ALA A 59 -18.71 -9.71 15.89
C ALA A 59 -20.14 -9.25 16.22
N SER A 60 -20.36 -8.59 17.35
CA SER A 60 -21.65 -7.98 17.65
C SER A 60 -21.83 -6.77 16.73
N PHE A 61 -22.64 -6.95 15.69
CA PHE A 61 -23.02 -5.90 14.74
C PHE A 61 -23.90 -4.86 15.42
N GLY A 62 -23.27 -3.93 16.13
CA GLY A 62 -23.88 -2.64 16.45
C GLY A 62 -23.88 -1.73 15.21
N GLU A 63 -23.69 -0.44 15.41
CA GLU A 63 -23.62 0.53 14.31
C GLU A 63 -22.34 0.40 13.46
N VAL A 64 -21.24 -0.04 14.08
CA VAL A 64 -19.93 -0.17 13.43
C VAL A 64 -19.23 -1.44 13.89
N LEU A 65 -18.78 -2.25 12.92
CA LEU A 65 -17.85 -3.34 13.13
C LEU A 65 -16.43 -2.84 12.94
N LYS A 66 -15.58 -3.01 13.95
CA LYS A 66 -14.16 -2.63 13.87
C LYS A 66 -13.29 -3.84 13.52
N GLY A 67 -12.61 -3.73 12.38
CA GLY A 67 -11.56 -4.66 11.98
C GLY A 67 -10.17 -4.11 12.28
N ARG A 68 -9.33 -4.89 12.93
CA ARG A 68 -7.93 -4.55 13.17
C ARG A 68 -7.05 -5.21 12.13
N ILE A 69 -6.19 -4.43 11.48
CA ILE A 69 -5.16 -4.94 10.58
C ILE A 69 -3.93 -5.30 11.42
N PRO A 70 -3.46 -6.56 11.41
CA PRO A 70 -2.19 -6.93 12.03
C PRO A 70 -1.03 -6.18 11.38
N SER A 71 0.09 -6.07 12.08
CA SER A 71 1.32 -5.59 11.45
C SER A 71 1.73 -6.53 10.31
N TYR A 72 2.34 -5.96 9.27
CA TYR A 72 2.81 -6.68 8.10
C TYR A 72 4.23 -6.22 7.72
N SER A 73 4.95 -7.06 6.98
CA SER A 73 6.31 -6.75 6.53
C SER A 73 6.32 -5.53 5.60
N GLY A 74 7.25 -4.60 5.80
CA GLY A 74 7.31 -3.36 5.00
C GLY A 74 6.25 -2.33 5.35
N LEU A 75 5.53 -2.47 6.48
CA LEU A 75 4.62 -1.45 6.99
C LEU A 75 5.31 -0.08 7.06
N ALA A 76 4.80 0.87 6.27
CA ALA A 76 5.35 2.21 6.19
C ALA A 76 4.26 3.29 6.20
N LEU A 77 4.65 4.49 6.65
CA LEU A 77 3.80 5.66 6.57
C LEU A 77 3.38 5.90 5.12
N GLY A 78 2.08 6.10 4.89
CA GLY A 78 1.51 6.43 3.59
C GLY A 78 1.05 5.23 2.76
N ASP A 79 1.31 4.00 3.22
CA ASP A 79 0.72 2.78 2.65
C ASP A 79 -0.80 2.91 2.59
N TYR A 80 -1.40 2.38 1.53
CA TYR A 80 -2.83 2.39 1.30
C TYR A 80 -3.41 0.99 1.44
N ILE A 81 -4.26 0.83 2.43
CA ILE A 81 -4.96 -0.43 2.74
C ILE A 81 -6.35 -0.34 2.15
N GLN A 82 -6.67 -1.24 1.24
CA GLN A 82 -8.00 -1.35 0.64
C GLN A 82 -8.62 -2.67 1.07
N THR A 83 -9.74 -2.59 1.80
CA THR A 83 -10.52 -3.79 2.15
C THR A 83 -11.38 -4.22 0.97
N VAL A 84 -11.71 -5.51 0.94
CA VAL A 84 -12.58 -6.11 -0.06
C VAL A 84 -13.61 -6.95 0.68
N CYS A 85 -14.88 -6.62 0.51
CA CYS A 85 -16.02 -7.27 1.16
C CYS A 85 -16.84 -7.98 0.09
N ASN A 86 -16.92 -9.32 0.13
CA ASN A 86 -17.59 -10.15 -0.89
C ASN A 86 -17.16 -9.83 -2.33
N GLY A 87 -15.90 -9.46 -2.54
CA GLY A 87 -15.35 -9.08 -3.85
C GLY A 87 -15.54 -7.61 -4.24
N THR A 88 -16.32 -6.83 -3.48
CA THR A 88 -16.53 -5.39 -3.69
C THR A 88 -15.58 -4.57 -2.83
N ALA A 89 -15.14 -3.41 -3.32
CA ALA A 89 -14.31 -2.50 -2.53
C ALA A 89 -15.03 -2.05 -1.26
N GLY A 90 -14.41 -2.30 -0.11
CA GLY A 90 -14.88 -1.82 1.19
C GLY A 90 -14.20 -0.51 1.60
N PRO A 91 -14.27 -0.15 2.90
CA PRO A 91 -13.54 0.98 3.44
C PRO A 91 -12.03 0.85 3.23
N ALA A 92 -11.37 1.98 3.04
CA ALA A 92 -9.94 2.05 2.88
C ALA A 92 -9.29 2.87 3.99
N TYR A 93 -8.00 2.64 4.21
CA TYR A 93 -7.23 3.31 5.25
C TYR A 93 -5.83 3.67 4.74
N ARG A 94 -5.38 4.88 5.06
CA ARG A 94 -3.99 5.29 4.80
C ARG A 94 -3.20 5.28 6.09
N VAL A 95 -2.11 4.52 6.11
CA VAL A 95 -1.22 4.37 7.26
C VAL A 95 -0.64 5.72 7.67
N ARG A 96 -0.75 6.03 8.96
CA ARG A 96 -0.29 7.27 9.60
C ARG A 96 0.93 7.00 10.49
N ALA A 97 1.60 8.06 10.92
CA ALA A 97 2.81 7.94 11.74
C ALA A 97 2.51 7.26 13.08
N GLU A 98 1.36 7.57 13.68
CA GLU A 98 0.88 6.96 14.92
C GLU A 98 0.71 5.44 14.82
N ASN A 99 0.44 4.92 13.60
CA ASN A 99 0.27 3.49 13.37
C ASN A 99 1.57 2.69 13.43
N LEU A 100 2.71 3.35 13.29
CA LEU A 100 4.03 2.73 13.34
C LEU A 100 4.53 2.53 14.78
N SER A 101 3.81 3.06 15.77
CA SER A 101 4.19 2.98 17.18
C SER A 101 3.12 2.27 18.00
N THR A 102 2.19 3.01 18.59
CA THR A 102 1.27 2.50 19.61
C THR A 102 -0.16 2.36 19.15
N THR A 103 -0.53 3.02 18.04
CA THR A 103 -1.93 3.06 17.59
C THR A 103 -2.19 1.93 16.59
N PRO A 104 -3.08 0.97 16.86
CA PRO A 104 -3.40 -0.06 15.89
C PRO A 104 -4.07 0.54 14.64
N ILE A 105 -3.89 -0.11 13.50
CA ILE A 105 -4.66 0.18 12.29
C ILE A 105 -6.05 -0.42 12.48
N GLU A 106 -7.05 0.42 12.69
CA GLU A 106 -8.45 0.05 12.78
C GLU A 106 -9.24 0.57 11.58
N ILE A 107 -10.02 -0.31 10.97
CA ILE A 107 -10.93 0.01 9.87
C ILE A 107 -12.36 -0.20 10.36
N SER A 108 -13.19 0.83 10.19
CA SER A 108 -14.59 0.83 10.55
C SER A 108 -15.45 0.38 9.37
N PHE A 109 -16.24 -0.66 9.57
CA PHE A 109 -17.25 -1.14 8.64
C PHE A 109 -18.61 -0.75 9.19
N THR A 110 -19.32 0.15 8.50
CA THR A 110 -20.64 0.60 8.98
C THR A 110 -21.68 -0.48 8.76
N LYS A 111 -22.74 -0.45 9.57
CA LYS A 111 -23.87 -1.37 9.45
C LYS A 111 -24.51 -1.31 8.06
N GLU A 112 -24.68 -0.11 7.49
CA GLU A 112 -25.27 0.06 6.16
C GLU A 112 -24.44 -0.63 5.08
N LEU A 113 -23.10 -0.55 5.18
CA LEU A 113 -22.21 -1.24 4.26
C LEU A 113 -22.35 -2.75 4.39
N MET A 114 -22.43 -3.26 5.62
CA MET A 114 -22.56 -4.70 5.89
C MET A 114 -23.91 -5.26 5.43
N GLU A 115 -25.01 -4.55 5.71
CA GLU A 115 -26.36 -4.92 5.24
C GLU A 115 -26.47 -4.83 3.71
N GLY A 116 -25.81 -3.84 3.10
CA GLY A 116 -25.75 -3.65 1.65
C GLY A 116 -24.99 -4.75 0.89
N LEU A 117 -24.32 -5.68 1.58
CA LEU A 117 -23.72 -6.87 0.95
C LEU A 117 -24.75 -7.97 0.64
N PHE A 118 -25.99 -7.82 1.11
CA PHE A 118 -27.14 -8.71 0.87
C PHE A 118 -26.82 -10.21 1.08
N SER A 119 -25.97 -10.53 2.05
CA SER A 119 -25.54 -11.89 2.36
C SER A 119 -25.47 -12.11 3.86
N ASP A 120 -25.85 -13.30 4.33
CA ASP A 120 -25.72 -13.71 5.73
C ASP A 120 -24.28 -14.12 6.07
N LYS A 121 -23.49 -14.45 5.04
CA LYS A 121 -22.06 -14.71 5.14
C LYS A 121 -21.28 -13.63 4.41
N VAL A 122 -20.42 -12.95 5.14
CA VAL A 122 -19.56 -11.89 4.61
C VAL A 122 -18.11 -12.33 4.71
N ASN A 123 -17.43 -12.37 3.57
CA ASN A 123 -16.00 -12.58 3.47
C ASN A 123 -15.31 -11.21 3.34
N ILE A 124 -14.43 -10.90 4.29
CA ILE A 124 -13.63 -9.68 4.29
C ILE A 124 -12.16 -10.05 4.15
N THR A 125 -11.50 -9.45 3.17
CA THR A 125 -10.04 -9.47 2.99
C THR A 125 -9.53 -8.04 2.74
N TYR A 126 -8.24 -7.88 2.50
CA TYR A 126 -7.63 -6.61 2.12
C TYR A 126 -6.35 -6.84 1.34
N HIS A 127 -5.86 -5.78 0.72
CA HIS A 127 -4.50 -5.68 0.22
C HIS A 127 -3.91 -4.32 0.60
N VAL A 128 -2.59 -4.21 0.50
CA VAL A 128 -1.83 -3.00 0.76
C VAL A 128 -1.11 -2.59 -0.51
N THR A 129 -1.10 -1.29 -0.78
CA THR A 129 -0.26 -0.68 -1.81
C THR A 129 0.70 0.28 -1.14
N ASP A 130 2.00 0.10 -1.36
CA ASP A 130 3.02 0.99 -0.80
C ASP A 130 3.08 2.33 -1.55
N ARG A 131 4.06 3.17 -1.20
CA ARG A 131 4.28 4.48 -1.83
C ARG A 131 4.90 4.42 -3.23
N ALA A 132 5.57 3.32 -3.57
CA ALA A 132 6.11 3.08 -4.90
C ALA A 132 5.06 2.49 -5.86
N GLY A 133 3.92 2.06 -5.33
CA GLY A 133 2.80 1.47 -6.06
C GLY A 133 2.80 -0.05 -6.09
N ASN A 134 3.69 -0.73 -5.35
CA ASN A 134 3.69 -2.18 -5.28
C ASN A 134 2.51 -2.65 -4.43
N ARG A 135 1.75 -3.61 -4.96
CA ARG A 135 0.56 -4.17 -4.32
C ARG A 135 0.87 -5.53 -3.71
N SER A 136 0.49 -5.71 -2.44
CA SER A 136 0.58 -6.99 -1.74
C SER A 136 -0.29 -8.07 -2.39
N LEU A 137 -0.08 -9.32 -1.97
CA LEU A 137 -1.09 -10.36 -2.11
C LEU A 137 -2.36 -9.99 -1.31
N LEU A 138 -3.49 -10.61 -1.65
CA LEU A 138 -4.67 -10.54 -0.79
C LEU A 138 -4.37 -11.22 0.54
N ALA A 139 -4.84 -10.61 1.61
CA ALA A 139 -4.84 -11.21 2.94
C ALA A 139 -5.71 -12.45 3.00
N GLN A 140 -5.41 -13.30 3.98
CA GLN A 140 -6.33 -14.35 4.37
C GLN A 140 -7.71 -13.75 4.67
N SER A 141 -8.75 -14.40 4.17
CA SER A 141 -10.13 -13.98 4.35
C SER A 141 -10.61 -14.24 5.77
N ALA A 142 -11.30 -13.26 6.35
CA ALA A 142 -12.12 -13.45 7.54
C ALA A 142 -13.57 -13.66 7.11
N GLU A 143 -14.16 -14.80 7.49
CA GLU A 143 -15.60 -15.04 7.31
C GLU A 143 -16.36 -14.59 8.55
N LEU A 144 -17.40 -13.80 8.34
CA LEU A 144 -18.32 -13.33 9.36
C LEU A 144 -19.72 -13.82 9.02
N THR A 145 -20.46 -14.26 10.03
CA THR A 145 -21.89 -14.53 9.91
C THR A 145 -22.66 -13.35 10.50
N ILE A 146 -23.50 -12.71 9.70
CA ILE A 146 -24.38 -11.64 10.15
C ILE A 146 -25.61 -12.29 10.78
N GLN A 147 -25.79 -12.13 12.09
CA GLN A 147 -27.05 -12.47 12.76
C GLN A 147 -27.98 -11.27 12.63
N ARG A 148 -29.08 -11.44 11.89
CA ARG A 148 -30.14 -10.43 11.74
C ARG A 148 -31.17 -10.54 12.85
#